data_AF-A0A968BQG5-F1
#
_entry.id   AF-A0A968BQG5-F1
#
_cell.length_a   1.000
_cell.length_b   1.000
_cell.length_c   1.000
_cell.angle_alpha   90.00
_cell.angle_beta   90.00
_cell.angle_gamma   90.00
#
_symmetry.space_group_name_H-M   'P 1'
#
loop_
_entity.id
_entity.type
_entity.pdbx_description
1 polymer ?
#
loop_
_entity_poly.entity_id
_entity_poly.type
_entity_poly.pdbx_seq_one_letter_code
_entity_poly.pdbx_strand_id
1 'polypeptide(L)'
;MNDPGLNVRVECYSGHRGEETPRRFFLRQRQVDVDEVIDRWLAPDHRYFKVRGDDGAVYILRHDEPSGRWEMTMFDSGRAPQ
;
A
#
# COMPACT_ATOMS: atom_id res chain seq x y z
N MET A 1 -1.28 13.76 -15.77
CA MET A 1 -1.69 14.35 -14.48
C MET A 1 -0.99 13.53 -13.41
N ASN A 2 0.06 14.09 -12.79
CA ASN A 2 0.71 13.46 -11.66
C ASN A 2 -0.19 13.73 -10.46
N ASP A 3 -1.12 12.82 -10.15
CA ASP A 3 -1.72 12.82 -8.82
C ASP A 3 -0.55 12.69 -7.83
N PRO A 4 -0.29 13.70 -6.99
CA PRO A 4 0.76 13.60 -5.99
C PRO A 4 0.39 12.40 -5.13
N GLY A 5 1.18 11.33 -5.24
CA GLY A 5 0.98 10.09 -4.51
C GLY A 5 0.65 10.43 -3.06
N LEU A 6 -0.46 9.89 -2.56
CA LEU A 6 -0.92 10.26 -1.23
C LEU A 6 0.09 9.67 -0.25
N ASN A 7 0.89 10.51 0.41
CA ASN A 7 1.84 10.03 1.41
C ASN A 7 1.06 9.33 2.51
N VAL A 8 1.39 8.07 2.77
CA VAL A 8 0.72 7.22 3.74
C VAL A 8 1.73 6.67 4.72
N ARG A 9 1.30 6.49 5.98
CA ARG A 9 2.09 5.75 6.94
C ARG A 9 1.72 4.28 6.80
N VAL A 10 2.72 3.42 6.62
CA VAL A 10 2.53 1.97 6.51
C VAL A 10 3.24 1.29 7.66
N GLU A 11 2.57 0.36 8.30
CA GLU A 11 3.15 -0.53 9.29
C GLU A 11 3.42 -1.89 8.64
N CYS A 12 4.70 -2.24 8.56
CA CYS A 12 5.16 -3.53 8.04
C CYS A 12 5.36 -4.51 9.19
N TYR A 13 5.06 -5.79 8.94
CA TYR A 13 5.51 -6.83 9.87
C TYR A 13 7.00 -7.10 9.63
N SER A 14 7.85 -6.76 10.59
CA SER A 14 9.25 -7.19 10.60
C SER A 14 9.34 -8.65 11.04
N GLY A 15 8.85 -9.57 10.22
CA GLY A 15 9.00 -10.99 10.44
C GLY A 15 10.46 -11.42 10.23
N HIS A 16 10.94 -12.35 11.06
CA HIS A 16 12.28 -12.95 11.14
C HIS A 16 12.90 -13.50 9.81
N ARG A 17 12.26 -13.32 8.65
CA ARG A 17 12.74 -13.73 7.32
C ARG A 17 12.82 -12.60 6.28
N GLY A 18 12.83 -11.34 6.70
CA GLY A 18 13.30 -10.22 5.87
C GLY A 18 12.35 -9.73 4.77
N GLU A 19 11.15 -10.31 4.63
CA GLU A 19 10.15 -9.79 3.71
C GLU A 19 9.19 -8.85 4.44
N GLU A 20 9.49 -7.55 4.39
CA GLU A 20 8.60 -6.50 4.87
C GLU A 20 7.32 -6.50 4.04
N THR A 21 6.23 -7.01 4.61
CA THR A 21 4.90 -6.98 4.00
C THR A 21 4.02 -5.98 4.76
N PRO A 22 3.31 -5.08 4.04
CA PRO A 22 2.40 -4.13 4.67
C PRO A 22 1.28 -4.88 5.39
N ARG A 23 1.08 -4.58 6.67
CA ARG A 23 -0.02 -5.12 7.50
C ARG A 23 -1.16 -4.14 7.64
N ARG A 24 -0.84 -2.85 7.66
CA ARG A 24 -1.77 -1.77 7.94
C ARG A 24 -1.21 -0.49 7.37
N PHE A 25 -2.09 0.39 6.94
CA PHE A 25 -1.70 1.72 6.52
C PHE A 25 -2.73 2.76 6.94
N PHE A 26 -2.27 4.00 7.05
CA PHE A 26 -3.05 5.12 7.51
C PHE A 26 -3.23 6.12 6.37
N LEU A 27 -4.46 6.21 5.89
CA LEU A 27 -4.94 7.20 4.95
C LEU A 27 -5.47 8.42 5.72
N ARG A 28 -4.58 9.39 5.97
CA ARG A 28 -4.89 10.59 6.77
C ARG A 28 -5.38 10.23 8.19
N GLN A 29 -6.69 10.19 8.40
CA GLN A 29 -7.34 9.81 9.68
C GLN A 29 -7.98 8.42 9.65
N ARG A 30 -7.96 7.74 8.50
CA ARG A 30 -8.54 6.41 8.33
C ARG A 30 -7.43 5.37 8.41
N GLN A 31 -7.58 4.44 9.32
CA GLN A 31 -6.78 3.22 9.36
C GLN A 31 -7.42 2.18 8.44
N VAL A 32 -6.59 1.50 7.66
CA VAL A 32 -7.00 0.34 6.85
C VAL A 32 -6.06 -0.80 7.17
N ASP A 33 -6.63 -1.91 7.63
CA ASP A 33 -5.91 -3.15 7.86
C ASP A 33 -5.82 -3.91 6.54
N VAL A 34 -4.63 -4.45 6.24
CA VAL A 34 -4.42 -5.25 5.04
C VAL A 34 -4.93 -6.65 5.32
N ASP A 35 -6.03 -7.01 4.66
CA ASP A 35 -6.63 -8.34 4.71
C ASP A 35 -5.82 -9.34 3.88
N GLU A 36 -5.45 -8.93 2.65
CA GLU A 36 -4.72 -9.78 1.71
C GLU A 36 -3.71 -8.96 0.89
N VAL A 37 -2.52 -9.51 0.66
CA VAL A 37 -1.57 -8.96 -0.32
C VAL A 37 -1.82 -9.69 -1.64
N ILE A 38 -2.48 -9.01 -2.58
CA ILE A 38 -2.87 -9.56 -3.89
C ILE A 38 -1.64 -9.75 -4.78
N ASP A 39 -0.74 -8.76 -4.81
CA ASP A 39 0.42 -8.78 -5.69
C ASP A 39 1.55 -7.92 -5.11
N ARG A 40 2.79 -8.23 -5.50
CA ARG A 40 3.99 -7.47 -5.12
C ARG A 40 5.00 -7.51 -6.25
N TRP A 41 5.53 -6.35 -6.59
CA TRP A 41 6.56 -6.25 -7.63
C TRP A 41 7.64 -5.27 -7.24
N LEU A 42 8.88 -5.65 -7.56
CA LEU A 42 10.08 -4.86 -7.37
C LEU A 42 10.35 -4.05 -8.63
N ALA A 43 10.57 -2.75 -8.47
CA ALA A 43 11.14 -1.85 -9.46
C ALA A 43 12.55 -1.42 -9.00
N PRO A 44 13.37 -0.79 -9.86
CA PRO A 44 14.77 -0.50 -9.55
C PRO A 44 15.00 0.27 -8.25
N ASP A 45 14.13 1.24 -7.95
CA ASP A 45 14.22 2.09 -6.74
C ASP A 45 12.96 2.03 -5.87
N HIS A 46 11.95 1.29 -6.30
CA HIS A 46 10.64 1.28 -5.65
C HIS A 46 10.09 -0.12 -5.53
N ARG A 47 9.36 -0.38 -4.46
CA ARG A 47 8.61 -1.62 -4.28
C ARG A 47 7.13 -1.32 -4.26
N TYR A 48 6.37 -2.06 -5.04
CA TYR A 48 4.93 -1.88 -5.11
C TYR A 48 4.23 -3.08 -4.49
N PHE A 49 3.14 -2.79 -3.80
CA PHE A 49 2.28 -3.76 -3.15
C PHE A 49 0.84 -3.46 -3.52
N LYS A 50 0.18 -4.42 -4.15
CA LYS A 50 -1.27 -4.41 -4.33
C LYS A 50 -1.89 -5.17 -3.17
N VAL A 51 -2.69 -4.48 -2.37
CA VAL A 51 -3.29 -5.01 -1.14
C VAL A 51 -4.79 -4.82 -1.15
N ARG A 52 -5.51 -5.75 -0.51
CA ARG A 52 -6.91 -5.61 -0.18
C ARG A 52 -7.03 -5.12 1.26
N GLY A 53 -7.77 -4.04 1.46
CA GLY A 53 -8.14 -3.55 2.77
C GLY A 53 -9.29 -4.35 3.38
N ASP A 54 -9.42 -4.28 4.70
CA ASP A 54 -10.56 -4.84 5.45
C ASP A 54 -11.92 -4.24 5.02
N ASP A 55 -11.88 -3.05 4.42
CA ASP A 55 -13.03 -2.37 3.83
C ASP A 55 -13.45 -2.94 2.46
N GLY A 56 -12.74 -3.95 1.97
CA GLY A 56 -12.97 -4.61 0.69
C GLY A 56 -12.40 -3.86 -0.52
N ALA A 57 -11.80 -2.68 -0.33
CA ALA A 57 -11.16 -1.92 -1.39
C ALA A 57 -9.75 -2.44 -1.68
N VAL A 58 -9.24 -2.15 -2.88
CA VAL A 58 -7.91 -2.54 -3.34
C VAL A 58 -7.04 -1.30 -3.43
N TYR A 59 -5.81 -1.39 -2.92
CA TYR A 59 -4.87 -0.29 -2.83
C TYR A 59 -3.53 -0.68 -3.45
N ILE A 60 -2.87 0.28 -4.11
CA ILE A 60 -1.50 0.14 -4.58
C ILE A 60 -0.61 1.06 -3.74
N LEU A 61 0.23 0.44 -2.90
CA LEU A 61 1.23 1.10 -2.07
C LEU A 61 2.58 1.02 -2.76
N ARG A 62 3.25 2.16 -2.87
CA ARG A 62 4.62 2.31 -3.37
C ARG A 62 5.52 2.64 -2.21
N HIS A 63 6.53 1.80 -1.97
CA HIS A 63 7.61 2.03 -1.05
C HIS A 63 8.83 2.53 -1.81
N ASP A 64 9.32 3.71 -1.46
CA ASP A 64 10.61 4.23 -1.89
C ASP A 64 11.66 3.77 -0.88
N GLU A 65 12.42 2.72 -1.21
CA GLU A 65 13.46 2.18 -0.32
C GLU A 65 14.55 3.21 0.03
N PRO A 66 15.01 4.09 -0.90
CA PRO A 66 16.04 5.09 -0.60
C PRO A 66 15.61 6.12 0.46
N SER A 67 14.35 6.55 0.45
CA SER A 67 13.84 7.57 1.39
C SER A 67 12.97 7.00 2.52
N GLY A 68 12.66 5.71 2.48
CA GLY A 68 11.77 5.03 3.42
C GLY A 68 10.34 5.57 3.38
N ARG A 69 9.94 6.23 2.28
CA ARG A 69 8.61 6.84 2.15
C ARG A 69 7.63 5.88 1.50
N TRP A 70 6.39 5.95 1.96
CA TRP A 70 5.28 5.20 1.39
C TRP A 70 4.26 6.15 0.77
N GLU A 71 3.84 5.80 -0.43
CA GLU A 71 2.86 6.55 -1.22
C GLU A 71 1.76 5.62 -1.72
N MET A 72 0.51 6.03 -1.59
CA MET A 72 -0.60 5.37 -2.27
C MET A 72 -0.74 5.96 -3.66
N THR A 73 -0.64 5.10 -4.68
CA THR A 73 -0.71 5.50 -6.10
C THR A 73 -2.09 5.25 -6.71
N MET A 74 -2.79 4.21 -6.28
CA MET A 74 -4.15 3.93 -6.72
C MET A 74 -4.98 3.34 -5.59
N PHE A 75 -6.28 3.64 -5.61
CA PHE A 75 -7.29 2.97 -4.80
C PHE A 75 -8.47 2.60 -5.72
N ASP A 76 -8.96 1.39 -5.58
CA ASP A 76 -10.17 0.91 -6.23
C ASP A 76 -11.15 0.48 -5.13
N SER A 77 -12.24 1.24 -4.98
CA SER A 77 -13.22 0.97 -3.93
C SER A 77 -14.14 -0.23 -4.23
N GLY A 78 -13.94 -0.95 -5.34
CA GLY A 78 -14.80 -2.04 -5.78
C GLY A 78 -16.23 -1.64 -6.12
N ARG A 79 -16.61 -0.36 -5.95
CA ARG A 79 -17.88 0.17 -6.44
C ARG A 79 -17.75 0.36 -7.95
N ALA A 80 -18.22 -0.63 -8.70
CA ALA A 80 -18.59 -0.40 -10.09
C ALA A 80 -19.50 0.86 -10.16
N PRO A 81 -19.25 1.81 -11.08
CA PRO A 81 -20.26 2.80 -11.40
C PRO A 81 -21.49 2.02 -11.89
N GLN A 82 -22.62 2.23 -11.20
CA GLN A 82 -23.91 1.63 -11.54
C GLN A 82 -24.46 2.25 -12.82
#